data_AF-A0A3M1ARS4-F1
#
_entry.id   AF-A0A3M1ARS4-F1
#
_cell.length_a   1.000
_cell.length_b   1.000
_cell.length_c   1.000
_cell.angle_alpha   90.00
_cell.angle_beta   90.00
_cell.angle_gamma   90.00
#
_symmetry.space_group_name_H-M   'P 1'
#
loop_
_entity.id
_entity.type
_entity.pdbx_description
1 polymer ?
#
loop_
_entity_poly.entity_id
_entity_poly.type
_entity_poly.pdbx_seq_one_letter_code
_entity_poly.pdbx_strand_id
1 'polypeptide(L)'
;MSEEKKWYSLRVISGKEKKVKERVELEIQRSGWDSFITQVIVPTEKVYKIRGGKKVISERNILPGYILVEAEPSKLTGEVVQTIANIPNVIHFLGKNTPIP
;
A
#
# COMPACT_ATOMS: atom_id res chain seq x y z
N MET A 1 2.74 -24.73 7.60
CA MET A 1 3.30 -24.19 6.35
C MET A 1 3.03 -22.70 6.40
N SER A 2 4.07 -21.88 6.54
CA SER A 2 3.92 -20.43 6.39
C SER A 2 3.81 -20.17 4.90
N GLU A 3 2.69 -19.62 4.44
CA GLU A 3 2.59 -19.26 3.03
C GLU A 3 3.58 -18.13 2.73
N GLU A 4 4.21 -18.19 1.55
CA GLU A 4 5.04 -17.10 1.09
C GLU A 4 4.16 -15.87 0.85
N LYS A 5 4.44 -14.82 1.61
CA LYS A 5 3.80 -13.52 1.45
C LYS A 5 4.23 -12.93 0.11
N LYS A 6 3.26 -12.33 -0.58
CA LYS A 6 3.48 -11.71 -1.88
C LYS A 6 3.14 -10.23 -1.82
N TRP A 7 3.79 -9.48 -2.69
CA TRP A 7 3.56 -8.05 -2.82
C TRP A 7 2.45 -7.79 -3.81
N TYR A 8 1.50 -6.96 -3.44
CA TYR A 8 0.35 -6.61 -4.25
C TYR A 8 0.32 -5.13 -4.51
N SER A 9 0.11 -4.75 -5.77
CA SER A 9 0.00 -3.35 -6.17
C SER A 9 -1.44 -2.86 -6.05
N LEU A 10 -1.65 -1.86 -5.21
CA LEU A 10 -2.91 -1.14 -5.04
C LEU A 10 -2.85 0.19 -5.78
N ARG A 11 -3.80 0.41 -6.69
CA ARG A 11 -3.90 1.68 -7.41
C ARG A 11 -4.75 2.67 -6.63
N VAL A 12 -4.21 3.87 -6.43
CA VAL A 12 -4.79 4.94 -5.61
C VAL A 12 -4.71 6.27 -6.34
N ILE A 13 -5.45 7.27 -5.85
CA ILE A 13 -5.38 8.63 -6.38
C ILE A 13 -4.02 9.24 -6.02
N SER A 14 -3.28 9.69 -7.04
CA SER A 14 -2.00 10.39 -6.89
C SER A 14 -2.11 11.62 -5.98
N GLY A 15 -1.09 11.84 -5.14
CA GLY A 15 -1.05 12.93 -4.16
C GLY A 15 -1.79 12.67 -2.85
N LYS A 16 -2.48 11.52 -2.73
CA LYS A 16 -3.12 11.08 -1.49
C LYS A 16 -2.58 9.73 -0.99
N GLU A 17 -1.51 9.19 -1.57
CA GLU A 17 -1.05 7.83 -1.25
C GLU A 17 -0.70 7.68 0.23
N LYS A 18 -0.06 8.69 0.83
CA LYS A 18 0.29 8.68 2.25
C LYS A 18 -0.95 8.58 3.15
N LYS A 19 -2.00 9.34 2.84
CA LYS A 19 -3.27 9.30 3.59
C LYS A 19 -4.04 8.01 3.36
N VAL A 20 -3.94 7.44 2.16
CA VAL A 20 -4.55 6.14 1.86
C VAL A 20 -3.80 5.03 2.59
N LYS A 21 -2.47 5.04 2.62
CA LYS A 21 -1.66 4.12 3.41
C LYS A 21 -2.13 4.09 4.86
N GLU A 22 -2.19 5.25 5.52
CA GLU A 22 -2.61 5.34 6.92
C GLU A 22 -4.02 4.76 7.14
N ARG A 23 -4.94 5.00 6.19
CA ARG A 23 -6.28 4.41 6.26
C ARG A 23 -6.28 2.91 6.07
N VAL A 24 -5.49 2.40 5.13
CA VAL A 24 -5.35 0.97 4.89
C VAL A 24 -4.77 0.29 6.13
N GLU A 25 -3.72 0.86 6.74
CA GLU A 25 -3.14 0.36 7.99
C GLU A 25 -4.16 0.35 9.14
N LEU A 26 -4.96 1.41 9.29
CA LEU A 26 -6.03 1.46 10.28
C LEU A 26 -7.11 0.41 10.02
N GLU A 27 -7.48 0.17 8.76
CA GLU A 27 -8.49 -0.81 8.38
C GLU A 27 -8.01 -2.24 8.64
N ILE A 28 -6.73 -2.52 8.35
CA ILE A 28 -6.06 -3.78 8.67
C ILE A 28 -6.12 -4.04 10.18
N GLN A 29 -5.73 -3.06 10.99
CA GLN A 29 -5.77 -3.16 12.45
C GLN A 29 -7.18 -3.35 12.99
N ARG A 30 -8.17 -2.63 12.44
CA ARG A 30 -9.58 -2.75 12.83
C ARG A 30 -10.15 -4.12 12.51
N SER A 31 -9.76 -4.70 11.37
CA SER A 31 -10.27 -5.99 10.90
C SER A 31 -9.46 -7.18 11.42
N GLY A 32 -8.35 -6.93 12.16
CA GLY A 32 -7.47 -7.98 12.69
C GLY A 32 -6.67 -8.70 11.60
N TRP A 33 -6.39 -8.02 10.49
CA TRP A 33 -5.71 -8.58 9.32
C TRP A 33 -4.19 -8.55 9.43
N ASP A 34 -3.63 -8.04 10.54
CA ASP A 34 -2.19 -8.04 10.83
C ASP A 34 -1.56 -9.44 10.84
N SER A 35 -2.40 -10.48 10.96
CA SER A 35 -1.98 -11.88 10.87
C SER A 35 -1.45 -12.25 9.48
N PHE A 36 -2.02 -11.68 8.41
CA PHE A 36 -1.69 -12.04 7.04
C PHE A 36 -1.26 -10.87 6.16
N ILE A 37 -1.60 -9.62 6.51
CA ILE A 37 -1.04 -8.40 5.89
C ILE A 37 0.05 -7.86 6.81
N THR A 38 1.29 -7.92 6.36
CA THR A 38 2.45 -7.52 7.18
C THR A 38 2.92 -6.11 6.91
N GLN A 39 2.81 -5.64 5.67
CA GLN A 39 3.44 -4.39 5.31
C GLN A 39 2.66 -3.62 4.25
N VAL A 40 2.58 -2.30 4.43
CA VAL A 40 2.01 -1.38 3.45
C VAL A 40 3.04 -0.27 3.19
N ILE A 41 3.50 -0.17 1.93
CA ILE A 41 4.57 0.74 1.51
C ILE A 41 4.04 1.63 0.39
N VAL A 42 4.30 2.93 0.48
CA VAL A 42 4.18 3.82 -0.67
C VAL A 42 5.53 3.83 -1.40
N PRO A 43 5.58 3.55 -2.70
CA PRO A 43 6.80 3.59 -3.52
C PRO A 43 7.26 5.05 -3.70
N THR A 44 7.92 5.56 -2.66
CA THR A 44 8.58 6.85 -2.64
C THR A 44 10.07 6.66 -2.38
N GLU A 45 10.91 7.33 -3.15
CA GLU A 45 12.36 7.34 -2.95
C GLU A 45 12.74 8.54 -2.08
N LYS A 46 13.56 8.30 -1.05
CA LYS A 46 14.13 9.37 -0.21
C LYS A 46 15.31 9.98 -0.94
N VAL A 47 15.12 11.18 -1.47
CA VAL A 47 16.14 11.95 -2.17
C VAL A 47 16.75 12.96 -1.20
N TYR A 48 18.07 12.93 -1.05
CA TYR A 48 18.78 13.93 -0.25
C TYR A 48 18.98 15.18 -1.10
N LYS A 49 18.32 16.28 -0.71
CA LYS A 49 18.56 17.59 -1.33
C LYS A 49 19.32 18.48 -0.37
N ILE A 50 20.32 19.18 -0.88
CA ILE A 50 21.03 20.21 -0.11
C ILE A 50 20.30 21.53 -0.36
N ARG A 51 19.69 22.09 0.69
CA ARG A 51 19.04 23.42 0.62
C ARG A 51 19.66 24.30 1.69
N GLY A 52 20.37 25.35 1.29
CA GLY A 52 21.05 26.28 2.22
C GLY A 52 22.12 25.62 3.09
N GLY A 53 22.88 24.65 2.54
CA GLY A 53 23.95 23.96 3.27
C GLY A 53 23.51 22.85 4.23
N LYS A 54 22.19 22.67 4.46
CA LYS A 54 21.64 21.56 5.26
C LYS A 54 21.12 20.45 4.36
N LYS A 55 21.39 19.19 4.74
CA LYS A 55 20.80 18.00 4.10
C LYS A 55 19.31 17.93 4.49
N VAL A 56 18.43 18.14 3.53
CA VAL A 56 16.99 17.96 3.67
C VAL A 56 16.61 16.64 2.99
N ILE A 57 15.91 15.78 3.73
CA ILE A 57 15.34 14.55 3.18
C ILE A 57 14.05 14.95 2.46
N SER A 58 13.99 14.75 1.15
CA SER A 58 12.81 14.99 0.33
C SER A 58 12.32 13.66 -0.22
N GLU A 59 11.06 13.33 0.01
CA GLU A 59 10.45 12.14 -0.60
C GLU A 59 10.06 12.49 -2.05
N ARG A 60 10.48 11.67 -3.02
CA ARG A 60 10.07 11.76 -4.42
C ARG A 60 9.29 10.50 -4.77
N ASN A 61 8.06 10.66 -5.21
CA ASN A 61 7.25 9.53 -5.67
C ASN A 61 7.86 8.96 -6.96
N ILE A 62 8.23 7.68 -6.94
CA ILE A 62 8.73 6.96 -8.12
C ILE A 62 7.58 6.35 -8.93
N LEU A 63 6.48 5.99 -8.27
CA LEU A 63 5.26 5.46 -8.87
C LEU A 63 4.05 6.21 -8.30
N PRO A 64 3.70 7.37 -8.86
CA PRO A 64 2.56 8.13 -8.38
C PRO A 64 1.25 7.34 -8.60
N GLY A 65 0.43 7.26 -7.56
CA GLY A 65 -0.85 6.55 -7.55
C GLY A 65 -0.75 5.05 -7.28
N TYR A 66 0.35 4.57 -6.68
CA TYR A 66 0.50 3.18 -6.28
C TYR A 66 0.85 3.04 -4.81
N ILE A 67 0.39 1.95 -4.20
CA ILE A 67 0.77 1.47 -2.87
C ILE A 67 1.06 -0.02 -3.01
N LEU A 68 2.10 -0.49 -2.33
CA LEU A 68 2.47 -1.90 -2.27
C LEU A 68 2.00 -2.48 -0.95
N VAL A 69 1.35 -3.62 -0.99
CA VAL A 69 0.82 -4.33 0.18
C VAL A 69 1.41 -5.74 0.20
N GLU A 70 2.11 -6.10 1.26
CA GLU A 70 2.62 -7.45 1.48
C GLU A 70 1.57 -8.26 2.23
N ALA A 71 1.07 -9.32 1.60
CA ALA A 71 0.02 -10.16 2.16
C ALA A 71 0.14 -11.64 1.78
N GLU A 72 -0.47 -12.53 2.57
CA GLU A 72 -0.62 -13.94 2.19
C GLU A 72 -1.67 -14.11 1.07
N PRO A 73 -1.35 -14.82 -0.03
CA PRO A 73 -2.22 -14.95 -1.19
C PRO A 73 -3.56 -15.64 -0.90
N SER A 74 -3.58 -16.61 0.03
CA SER A 74 -4.80 -17.34 0.40
C SER A 74 -5.80 -16.50 1.19
N LYS A 75 -5.32 -15.47 1.89
CA LYS A 75 -6.12 -14.60 2.76
C LYS A 75 -6.51 -13.30 2.07
N LEU A 76 -5.74 -12.83 1.11
CA LEU A 76 -6.07 -11.67 0.27
C LEU A 76 -7.15 -12.01 -0.77
N THR A 77 -8.34 -12.39 -0.30
CA THR A 77 -9.47 -12.79 -1.13
C THR A 77 -10.65 -11.84 -0.97
N GLY A 78 -11.55 -11.83 -1.96
CA GLY A 78 -12.87 -11.18 -2.02
C GLY A 78 -13.12 -10.05 -1.02
N GLU A 79 -13.47 -10.42 0.22
CA GLU A 79 -13.79 -9.49 1.30
C GLU A 79 -12.69 -8.46 1.59
N VAL A 80 -11.44 -8.90 1.73
CA VAL A 80 -10.29 -8.02 2.01
C VAL A 80 -10.07 -7.06 0.84
N VAL A 81 -10.11 -7.58 -0.37
CA VAL A 81 -9.93 -6.82 -1.61
C VAL A 81 -11.04 -5.77 -1.76
N GLN A 82 -12.30 -6.15 -1.49
CA GLN A 82 -13.43 -5.23 -1.57
C GLN A 82 -13.39 -4.16 -0.49
N THR A 83 -13.06 -4.52 0.75
CA THR A 83 -12.96 -3.55 1.85
C THR A 83 -11.87 -2.52 1.59
N ILE A 84 -10.68 -2.95 1.14
CA ILE A 84 -9.61 -2.04 0.77
C ILE A 84 -10.02 -1.19 -0.46
N ALA A 85 -10.70 -1.77 -1.44
CA ALA A 85 -11.22 -1.03 -2.60
C ALA A 85 -12.29 0.01 -2.23
N ASN A 86 -13.05 -0.22 -1.16
CA ASN A 86 -14.04 0.71 -0.62
C ASN A 86 -13.41 1.89 0.14
N ILE A 87 -12.11 1.85 0.47
CA ILE A 87 -11.43 2.96 1.13
C ILE A 87 -11.42 4.19 0.21
N PRO A 88 -11.79 5.38 0.72
CA PRO A 88 -11.77 6.59 -0.08
C PRO A 88 -10.40 6.84 -0.72
N ASN A 89 -10.40 7.17 -2.01
CA ASN A 89 -9.22 7.42 -2.85
C ASN A 89 -8.43 6.16 -3.26
N VAL A 90 -8.94 4.96 -2.96
CA VAL A 90 -8.52 3.71 -3.61
C VAL A 90 -9.30 3.55 -4.92
N ILE A 91 -8.64 3.03 -5.95
CA ILE A 91 -9.25 2.75 -7.25
C ILE A 91 -9.54 1.25 -7.35
N HIS A 92 -8.50 0.41 -7.33
CA HIS A 92 -8.61 -1.05 -7.27
C HIS A 92 -7.23 -1.70 -7.10
N PHE A 93 -7.19 -2.97 -6.71
CA PHE A 93 -5.98 -3.79 -6.80
C PHE A 93 -5.61 -4.10 -8.26
N LEU A 94 -4.32 -4.22 -8.55
CA LEU A 94 -3.83 -4.72 -9.82
C LEU A 94 -4.32 -6.17 -10.02
N GLY A 95 -5.12 -6.42 -11.06
CA GLY A 95 -5.83 -7.71 -11.26
C GLY A 95 -7.29 -7.74 -10.82
N LYS A 96 -7.82 -6.63 -10.25
CA LYS A 96 -9.22 -6.44 -9.84
C LYS A 96 -9.68 -7.50 -8.82
N ASN A 97 -10.29 -8.58 -9.28
CA ASN A 97 -10.84 -9.65 -8.44
C ASN A 97 -9.80 -10.70 -8.06
N THR A 98 -8.70 -10.78 -8.81
CA THR A 98 -7.58 -11.67 -8.52
C THR A 98 -6.34 -10.80 -8.43
N PRO A 99 -5.95 -10.34 -7.22
CA PRO A 99 -4.79 -9.49 -7.08
C PRO A 99 -3.55 -10.26 -7.58
N ILE A 100 -2.84 -9.67 -8.53
CA ILE A 100 -1.66 -10.27 -9.16
C ILE A 100 -0.44 -9.79 -8.37
N PRO A 101 0.42 -10.71 -7.91
CA PRO A 101 1.67 -10.35 -7.24
C PRO A 101 2.72 -9.77 -8.20
#